data_AF-A0A2X0KDZ2-F1
#
_entry.id   AF-A0A2X0KDZ2-F1
#
_cell.length_a   1.000
_cell.length_b   1.000
_cell.length_c   1.000
_cell.angle_alpha   90.00
_cell.angle_beta   90.00
_cell.angle_gamma   90.00
#
_symmetry.space_group_name_H-M   'P 1'
#
loop_
_entity.id
_entity.type
_entity.pdbx_description
1 polymer ?
#
loop_
_entity_poly.entity_id
_entity_poly.type
_entity_poly.pdbx_seq_one_letter_code
_entity_poly.pdbx_strand_id
1 'polypeptide(L)' 'MRLTTIFRRPEKLPVTPEMARLKARAAHLRGEIFYLRPAHTQHLRWELAGLERRMQELEATGARC' A
#
# COMPACT_ATOMS: atom_id res chain seq x y z
N MET A 1 14.48 9.93 -36.31
CA MET A 1 13.82 8.85 -35.53
C MET A 1 13.21 9.47 -34.29
N ARG A 2 11.88 9.42 -34.13
CA ARG A 2 11.16 10.01 -32.98
C ARG A 2 10.88 8.91 -31.96
N LEU A 3 11.63 8.89 -30.86
CA LEU A 3 11.30 8.08 -29.68
C LEU A 3 10.22 8.81 -28.89
N THR A 4 8.96 8.61 -29.26
CA THR A 4 7.83 8.98 -28.39
C THR A 4 7.72 7.92 -27.30
N THR A 5 8.60 7.99 -26.30
CA THR A 5 8.33 7.37 -25.01
C THR A 5 7.15 8.12 -24.42
N ILE A 6 5.97 7.59 -24.71
CA ILE A 6 4.71 7.93 -24.03
C ILE A 6 5.02 7.76 -22.56
N PHE A 7 5.23 8.89 -21.87
CA PHE A 7 5.16 8.95 -20.43
C PHE A 7 3.75 8.50 -20.07
N ARG A 8 3.58 7.18 -19.93
CA ARG A 8 2.43 6.57 -19.28
C ARG A 8 2.56 6.97 -17.83
N ARG A 9 2.21 8.23 -17.54
CA ARG A 9 1.93 8.72 -16.20
C ARG A 9 0.94 7.70 -15.67
N PRO A 10 1.26 6.91 -14.64
CA PRO A 10 0.23 6.10 -14.03
C PRO A 10 -0.82 7.12 -13.63
N GLU A 11 -2.00 7.04 -14.24
CA GLU A 11 -3.20 7.71 -13.76
C GLU A 11 -3.23 7.35 -12.27
N LYS A 12 -2.80 8.29 -11.42
CA LYS A 12 -2.92 8.14 -10.00
C LYS A 12 -4.41 8.19 -9.79
N LEU A 13 -5.06 7.02 -9.77
CA LEU A 13 -6.38 6.86 -9.21
C LEU A 13 -6.40 7.72 -7.94
N PRO A 14 -7.35 8.65 -7.79
CA PRO A 14 -7.37 9.54 -6.65
C PRO A 14 -7.33 8.65 -5.40
N VAL A 15 -6.23 8.75 -4.66
CA VAL A 15 -6.03 7.94 -3.46
C VAL A 15 -7.16 8.34 -2.53
N THR A 16 -8.13 7.45 -2.36
CA THR A 16 -9.26 7.71 -1.46
C THR A 16 -8.69 8.03 -0.07
N PRO A 17 -9.35 8.88 0.73
CA PRO A 17 -8.89 9.16 2.09
C PRO A 17 -8.67 7.89 2.93
N GLU A 18 -9.46 6.84 2.69
CA GLU A 18 -9.27 5.51 3.27
C GLU A 18 -7.95 4.87 2.81
N MET A 19 -7.66 4.84 1.51
CA MET A 19 -6.41 4.30 0.97
C MET A 19 -5.18 5.04 1.51
N ALA A 20 -5.25 6.37 1.66
CA ALA A 20 -4.17 7.16 2.24
C ALA A 20 -3.89 6.77 3.70
N ARG A 21 -4.95 6.55 4.50
CA ARG A 21 -4.84 6.11 5.90
C ARG A 21 -4.24 4.71 6.01
N LEU A 22 -4.67 3.77 5.15
CA LEU A 22 -4.11 2.42 5.12
C LEU A 22 -2.63 2.42 4.78
N LYS A 23 -2.22 3.22 3.78
CA LYS A 23 -0.81 3.39 3.41
C LYS A 23 0.02 3.97 4.55
N ALA A 24 -0.48 4.99 5.23
CA ALA A 24 0.20 5.58 6.39
C ALA A 24 0.38 4.58 7.54
N ARG A 25 -0.67 3.81 7.87
CA ARG A 25 -0.60 2.77 8.91
C ARG A 25 0.37 1.65 8.54
N ALA A 26 0.37 1.21 7.28
CA ALA A 26 1.31 0.20 6.80
C ALA A 26 2.77 0.70 6.86
N ALA A 27 3.03 1.97 6.52
CA ALA A 27 4.36 2.58 6.65
C ALA A 27 4.82 2.63 8.12
N HIS A 28 3.92 3.01 9.04
CA HIS A 28 4.22 3.01 10.47
C HIS A 28 4.55 1.61 10.99
N LEU A 29 3.73 0.60 10.67
CA LEU A 29 3.99 -0.80 11.06
C LEU A 29 5.32 -1.33 10.51
N ARG A 30 5.69 -0.97 9.28
CA ARG A 30 7.01 -1.35 8.73
C ARG A 30 8.15 -0.72 9.53
N GLY A 31 7.98 0.52 9.99
CA GLY A 31 8.91 1.17 10.91
C GLY A 31 9.04 0.41 12.23
N GLU A 32 7.91 0.11 12.88
CA GLU A 32 7.90 -0.66 14.13
C GLU A 32 8.56 -2.04 13.97
N ILE A 33 8.25 -2.76 12.89
CA ILE A 33 8.87 -4.06 12.57
C ILE A 33 10.39 -3.94 12.38
N PHE A 34 10.86 -2.84 11.77
CA PHE A 34 12.29 -2.63 11.53
C PHE A 34 13.08 -2.44 12.83
N TYR A 35 12.50 -1.72 13.81
CA TYR A 35 13.18 -1.43 15.08
C TYR A 35 13.02 -2.53 16.14
N LEU A 36 12.00 -3.38 16.02
CA LEU A 36 11.73 -4.43 16.98
C LEU A 36 12.47 -5.74 16.65
N ARG A 37 12.88 -6.47 17.69
CA ARG A 37 13.46 -7.82 17.53
C ARG A 37 12.43 -8.75 16.88
N PRO A 38 12.83 -9.66 15.96
CA PRO A 38 11.92 -10.54 15.23
C PRO A 38 10.87 -11.25 16.09
N ALA A 39 11.24 -11.70 17.30
CA ALA A 39 10.37 -12.36 18.27
C ALA A 39 9.13 -11.53 18.69
N HIS A 40 9.18 -10.20 18.57
CA HIS A 40 8.08 -9.30 18.96
C HIS A 40 7.30 -8.76 17.74
N THR A 41 7.66 -9.16 16.53
CA THR A 41 7.10 -8.60 15.29
C THR A 41 6.06 -9.48 14.62
N GLN A 42 5.83 -10.71 15.10
CA GLN A 42 4.95 -11.67 14.43
C GLN A 42 3.52 -11.12 14.29
N HIS A 43 2.96 -10.57 15.36
CA HIS A 43 1.66 -9.90 15.35
C HIS A 43 1.63 -8.70 14.38
N LEU A 44 2.66 -7.85 14.40
CA LEU A 44 2.75 -6.68 13.51
C LEU A 44 2.83 -7.08 12.03
N ARG A 45 3.52 -8.19 11.71
CA ARG A 45 3.58 -8.75 10.36
C ARG A 45 2.22 -9.25 9.90
N TRP A 46 1.44 -9.86 10.80
CA TRP A 46 0.06 -10.27 10.49
C TRP A 46 -0.85 -9.07 10.26
N GLU A 47 -0.75 -8.03 11.10
CA GLU A 47 -1.47 -6.77 10.87
C GLU A 47 -1.11 -6.14 9.52
N LEU A 48 0.20 -6.07 9.20
CA LEU A 48 0.68 -5.50 7.94
C LEU A 48 0.12 -6.27 6.73
N ALA A 49 0.15 -7.61 6.76
CA ALA A 49 -0.44 -8.44 5.71
C ALA A 49 -1.95 -8.21 5.56
N GLY A 50 -2.67 -8.02 6.67
CA GLY A 50 -4.09 -7.67 6.66
C GLY A 50 -4.37 -6.31 6.01
N LEU A 51 -3.56 -5.29 6.31
CA LEU A 51 -3.68 -3.98 5.68
C LEU A 51 -3.37 -4.04 4.18
N GLU A 52 -2.35 -4.79 3.78
CA GLU A 52 -2.00 -4.99 2.37
C GLU A 52 -3.12 -5.66 1.59
N ARG A 53 -3.74 -6.70 2.16
CA ARG A 53 -4.92 -7.34 1.55
C ARG A 53 -6.07 -6.35 1.39
N ARG A 54 -6.38 -5.55 2.42
CA ARG A 54 -7.48 -4.59 2.36
C ARG A 54 -7.24 -3.48 1.34
N MET A 55 -5.99 -3.05 1.17
CA MET A 55 -5.63 -2.13 0.08
C MET A 55 -5.86 -2.77 -1.29
N GLN A 56 -5.45 -4.02 -1.49
CA GLN A 56 -5.71 -4.75 -2.75
C GLN A 56 -7.21 -4.91 -3.03
N GLU A 57 -8.01 -5.20 -2.01
CA GLU A 57 -9.47 -5.28 -2.13
C GLU A 57 -10.06 -3.93 -2.55
N LEU A 58 -9.67 -2.83 -1.91
CA LEU A 58 -10.13 -1.48 -2.27
C LEU A 58 -9.71 -1.07 -3.68
N GLU A 59 -8.49 -1.40 -4.11
CA GLU A 59 -8.04 -1.17 -5.49
C GLU A 59 -8.86 -2.00 -6.47
N ALA A 60 -9.15 -3.27 -6.14
CA ALA A 60 -9.98 -4.14 -6.97
C ALA A 60 -11.45 -3.71 -7.06
N THR A 61 -12.03 -3.17 -5.97
CA THR A 61 -13.40 -2.64 -5.97
C THR A 61 -13.46 -1.30 -6.71
N GLY A 62 -12.49 -0.41 -6.47
CA GLY A 62 -12.41 0.88 -7.15
C GLY A 62 -12.10 0.79 -8.65
N ALA A 63 -11.45 -0.29 -9.11
CA ALA A 63 -11.19 -0.54 -10.52
C ALA A 63 -12.36 -1.19 -11.28
N ARG A 64 -13.45 -1.58 -10.60
CA ARG A 64 -14.65 -2.20 -11.19
C ARG A 64 -15.80 -1.21 -11.42
N CYS A 65 -15.62 0.06 -11.07
CA CYS A 65 -16.58 1.14 -11.30
C CYS A 65 -16.04 2.09 -12.38
#